data_AF-D5E5L0-F1
#
_entry.id   AF-D5E5L0-F1
#
_cell.length_a   1.000
_cell.length_b   1.000
_cell.length_c   1.000
_cell.angle_alpha   90.00
_cell.angle_beta   90.00
_cell.angle_gamma   90.00
#
_symmetry.space_group_name_H-M   'P 1'
#
loop_
_entity.id
_entity.type
_entity.pdbx_description
1 polymer ?
#
loop_
_entity_poly.entity_id
_entity_poly.type
_entity_poly.pdbx_seq_one_letter_code
_entity_poly.pdbx_strand_id
1 'polypeptide(L)'
;MFLDRFTLEHYIFAKITLEKKPAKYFEAFEALFEHILDVKTNPDFALFLDVNFEVVKQRIIKRNRSSEVDNFDENLDYFYRLWSMYKDEFISLANRYKIPFVIIDANENNEEKVLEKVINEIEKIKDKYL
;
A
#
# COMPACT_ATOMS: atom_id res chain seq x y z
N MET A 1 -11.17 -2.81 -14.62
CA MET A 1 -10.44 -3.94 -14.01
C MET A 1 -9.97 -3.48 -12.64
N PHE A 2 -10.12 -4.27 -11.58
CA PHE A 2 -9.58 -3.95 -10.25
C PHE A 2 -8.33 -4.77 -9.99
N LEU A 3 -7.30 -4.16 -9.43
CA LEU A 3 -6.06 -4.81 -9.05
C LEU A 3 -5.89 -4.70 -7.53
N ASP A 4 -5.65 -5.82 -6.85
CA ASP A 4 -5.13 -5.80 -5.50
C ASP A 4 -3.63 -5.50 -5.60
N ARG A 5 -3.28 -4.22 -5.45
CA ARG A 5 -1.91 -3.66 -5.52
C ARG A 5 -1.38 -3.44 -6.94
N PHE A 6 -0.28 -2.68 -7.04
CA PHE A 6 0.43 -2.41 -8.29
C PHE A 6 1.90 -2.08 -8.02
N THR A 7 2.68 -1.82 -9.09
CA THR A 7 4.14 -1.80 -9.08
C THR A 7 4.80 -0.96 -7.99
N LEU A 8 4.19 0.17 -7.59
CA LEU A 8 4.74 1.05 -6.54
C LEU A 8 4.88 0.39 -5.18
N GLU A 9 4.06 -0.62 -4.88
CA GLU A 9 4.12 -1.28 -3.60
C GLU A 9 5.38 -2.14 -3.42
N HIS A 10 5.93 -2.68 -4.52
CA HIS A 10 7.22 -3.35 -4.49
C HIS A 10 8.35 -2.42 -4.07
N TYR A 11 8.25 -1.13 -4.41
CA TYR A 11 9.20 -0.12 -3.95
C TYR A 11 9.13 0.07 -2.43
N ILE A 12 7.91 0.19 -1.89
CA ILE A 12 7.69 0.38 -0.44
C ILE A 12 8.24 -0.83 0.33
N PHE A 13 7.98 -2.05 -0.16
CA PHE A 13 8.51 -3.28 0.45
C PHE A 13 10.03 -3.41 0.35
N ALA A 14 10.62 -3.01 -0.78
CA ALA A 14 12.07 -3.00 -0.91
C ALA A 14 12.70 -2.00 0.06
N LYS A 15 12.11 -0.81 0.23
CA LYS A 15 12.61 0.23 1.14
C LYS A 15 12.70 -0.27 2.58
N ILE A 16 11.65 -0.89 3.10
CA ILE A 16 11.68 -1.43 4.47
C ILE A 16 12.62 -2.64 4.60
N THR A 17 12.64 -3.53 3.61
CA THR A 17 13.46 -4.74 3.65
C THR A 17 14.95 -4.40 3.61
N LEU A 18 15.31 -3.39 2.83
CA LEU A 18 16.68 -2.95 2.62
C LEU A 18 17.12 -1.87 3.62
N GLU A 19 16.22 -1.34 4.46
CA GLU A 19 16.54 -0.36 5.51
C GLU A 19 17.63 -0.87 6.47
N LYS A 20 17.66 -2.19 6.72
CA LYS A 20 18.68 -2.84 7.57
C LYS A 20 19.99 -3.17 6.84
N LYS A 21 20.10 -2.84 5.55
CA LYS A 21 21.28 -3.11 4.71
C LYS A 21 22.05 -1.81 4.43
N PRO A 22 23.32 -1.88 3.97
CA PRO A 22 24.03 -0.69 3.51
C PRO A 22 23.24 0.05 2.42
N ALA A 23 23.24 1.39 2.46
CA ALA A 23 22.42 2.24 1.57
C ALA A 23 22.55 1.89 0.07
N LYS A 24 23.75 1.49 -0.38
CA LYS A 24 24.03 1.05 -1.75
C LYS A 24 23.07 -0.03 -2.29
N TYR A 25 22.48 -0.86 -1.43
CA TYR A 25 21.53 -1.88 -1.85
C TYR A 25 20.20 -1.26 -2.28
N PHE A 26 19.70 -0.29 -1.50
CA PHE A 26 18.47 0.41 -1.84
C PHE A 26 18.70 1.38 -3.00
N GLU A 27 19.84 2.05 -3.06
CA GLU A 27 20.23 2.90 -4.21
C GLU A 27 20.28 2.11 -5.52
N ALA A 28 20.87 0.90 -5.50
CA ALA A 28 20.89 0.03 -6.67
C ALA A 28 19.48 -0.46 -7.07
N PHE A 29 18.63 -0.77 -6.07
CA PHE A 29 17.23 -1.12 -6.33
C PHE A 29 16.46 0.06 -6.94
N GLU A 30 16.62 1.26 -6.39
CA GLU A 30 15.96 2.48 -6.88
C GLU A 30 16.38 2.75 -8.33
N ALA A 31 17.68 2.71 -8.64
CA ALA A 31 18.18 2.87 -9.99
C ALA A 31 17.58 1.85 -10.98
N LEU A 32 17.43 0.59 -10.55
CA LEU A 32 16.79 -0.44 -11.37
C LEU A 32 15.28 -0.19 -11.53
N PHE A 33 14.61 0.23 -10.46
CA PHE A 33 13.16 0.44 -10.44
C PHE A 33 12.72 1.51 -11.45
N GLU A 34 13.48 2.61 -11.55
CA GLU A 34 13.22 3.67 -12.54
C GLU A 34 13.28 3.17 -14.00
N HIS A 35 14.05 2.10 -14.26
CA HIS A 35 14.15 1.51 -15.59
C HIS A 35 13.10 0.43 -15.87
N ILE A 36 12.58 -0.23 -14.84
CA ILE A 36 11.57 -1.28 -14.96
C ILE A 36 10.16 -0.69 -14.97
N LEU A 37 9.93 0.41 -14.26
CA LEU A 37 8.61 1.00 -14.15
C LEU A 37 8.15 1.57 -15.50
N ASP A 38 7.11 0.96 -16.06
CA ASP A 38 6.38 1.52 -17.18
C ASP A 38 5.17 2.30 -16.67
N VAL A 39 5.25 3.64 -16.71
CA VAL A 39 4.15 4.53 -16.31
C VAL A 39 2.86 4.31 -17.10
N LYS A 40 2.92 3.70 -18.29
CA LYS A 40 1.72 3.33 -19.08
C LYS A 40 0.93 2.20 -18.45
N THR A 41 1.54 1.46 -17.53
CA THR A 41 0.91 0.38 -16.77
C THR A 41 0.34 0.85 -15.43
N ASN A 42 0.50 2.13 -15.10
CA ASN A 42 -0.11 2.71 -13.91
C ASN A 42 -1.64 2.63 -13.98
N PRO A 43 -2.31 2.43 -12.84
CA PRO A 43 -3.76 2.50 -12.80
C PRO A 43 -4.23 3.93 -13.11
N ASP A 44 -5.41 4.05 -13.73
CA ASP A 44 -6.07 5.36 -13.92
C ASP A 44 -6.38 6.05 -12.59
N PHE A 45 -6.58 5.24 -11.54
CA PHE A 45 -6.91 5.70 -10.21
C PHE A 45 -6.53 4.66 -9.14
N ALA A 46 -6.05 5.11 -7.97
CA ALA A 46 -5.73 4.26 -6.83
C ALA A 46 -6.58 4.59 -5.59
N LEU A 47 -7.05 3.56 -4.90
CA LEU A 47 -7.76 3.67 -3.63
C LEU A 47 -6.82 3.24 -2.51
N PHE A 48 -6.50 4.15 -1.59
CA PHE A 48 -5.71 3.82 -0.41
C PHE A 48 -6.63 3.62 0.79
N LEU A 49 -6.71 2.40 1.31
CA LEU A 49 -7.49 2.10 2.51
C LEU A 49 -6.64 2.34 3.76
N ASP A 50 -6.84 3.47 4.41
CA ASP A 50 -6.12 3.86 5.61
C ASP A 50 -6.74 3.20 6.84
N VAL A 51 -5.91 2.45 7.55
CA VAL A 51 -6.30 1.67 8.71
C VAL A 51 -5.30 1.90 9.83
N ASN A 52 -5.77 1.89 11.06
CA ASN A 52 -4.92 1.92 12.23
C ASN A 52 -4.18 0.59 12.38
N PHE A 53 -3.10 0.61 13.15
CA PHE A 53 -2.28 -0.57 13.32
C PHE A 53 -3.04 -1.74 13.96
N GLU A 54 -4.03 -1.49 14.81
CA GLU A 54 -4.82 -2.56 15.43
C GLU A 54 -5.62 -3.34 14.38
N VAL A 55 -6.27 -2.65 13.45
CA VAL A 55 -6.97 -3.28 12.32
C VAL A 55 -5.99 -4.05 11.43
N VAL A 56 -4.76 -3.56 11.24
CA VAL A 56 -3.70 -4.29 10.51
C VAL A 56 -3.37 -5.61 11.20
N LYS A 57 -3.16 -5.61 12.52
CA LYS A 57 -2.88 -6.84 13.29
C LYS A 57 -4.00 -7.86 13.12
N GLN A 58 -5.25 -7.44 13.32
CA GLN A 58 -6.42 -8.31 13.18
C GLN A 58 -6.51 -8.92 11.77
N ARG A 59 -6.22 -8.13 10.73
CA ARG A 59 -6.21 -8.61 9.33
C ARG A 59 -5.08 -9.58 9.04
N ILE A 60 -3.87 -9.36 9.58
CA ILE A 60 -2.74 -10.29 9.41
C ILE A 60 -3.07 -11.63 10.07
N ILE A 61 -3.58 -11.61 11.31
CA ILE A 61 -3.99 -12.81 12.04
C ILE A 61 -5.10 -13.56 11.28
N LYS A 62 -6.14 -12.85 10.79
CA LYS A 62 -7.26 -13.43 10.02
C LYS A 62 -6.81 -14.06 8.70
N ARG A 63 -5.70 -13.61 8.08
CA ARG A 63 -5.18 -14.14 6.82
C ARG A 63 -4.51 -15.52 6.96
N ASN A 64 -4.24 -15.98 8.18
CA ASN A 64 -3.82 -17.35 8.53
C ASN A 64 -2.72 -17.94 7.62
N ARG A 65 -1.76 -17.13 7.17
CA ARG A 65 -0.56 -17.59 6.48
C ARG A 65 0.40 -18.11 7.54
N SER A 66 0.69 -19.41 7.54
CA SER A 66 1.51 -20.09 8.56
C SER A 66 2.83 -19.34 8.82
N SER A 67 3.51 -18.88 7.77
CA SER A 67 4.76 -18.14 7.88
C SER A 67 4.65 -16.73 8.50
N GLU A 68 3.46 -16.10 8.49
CA GLU A 68 3.22 -14.78 9.09
C GLU A 68 2.67 -14.89 10.52
N VAL A 69 1.97 -15.99 10.84
CA VAL A 69 1.38 -16.23 12.17
C VAL A 69 2.40 -16.84 13.14
N ASP A 70 3.23 -17.79 12.69
CA ASP A 70 4.19 -18.50 13.55
C ASP A 70 5.30 -17.57 14.08
N ASN A 71 5.61 -16.50 13.36
CA ASN A 71 6.61 -15.49 13.73
C ASN A 71 6.00 -14.09 13.87
N PHE A 72 4.70 -13.98 14.16
CA PHE A 72 4.01 -12.68 14.19
C PHE A 72 4.63 -11.72 15.22
N ASP A 73 4.89 -12.24 16.43
CA ASP A 73 5.52 -11.46 17.50
C ASP A 73 6.95 -11.03 17.14
N GLU A 74 7.71 -11.89 16.44
CA GLU A 74 9.06 -11.58 15.97
C GLU A 74 9.09 -10.54 14.83
N ASN A 75 7.99 -10.44 14.07
CA ASN A 75 7.84 -9.51 12.95
C ASN A 75 6.97 -8.29 13.28
N LEU A 76 6.52 -8.14 14.53
CA LEU A 76 5.63 -7.05 14.93
C LEU A 76 6.25 -5.68 14.65
N ASP A 77 7.55 -5.53 14.96
CA ASP A 77 8.31 -4.31 14.67
C ASP A 77 8.39 -4.02 13.18
N TYR A 78 8.53 -5.05 12.35
CA TYR A 78 8.51 -4.91 10.90
C TYR A 78 7.14 -4.45 10.41
N PHE A 79 6.05 -5.06 10.89
CA PHE A 79 4.69 -4.67 10.51
C PHE A 79 4.34 -3.26 10.99
N TYR A 80 4.78 -2.88 12.19
CA TYR A 80 4.59 -1.53 12.71
C TYR A 80 5.37 -0.51 11.88
N ARG A 81 6.64 -0.81 11.57
CA ARG A 81 7.48 0.04 10.71
C ARG A 81 6.85 0.20 9.34
N LEU A 82 6.42 -0.91 8.72
CA LEU A 82 5.72 -0.92 7.44
C LEU A 82 4.49 -0.03 7.50
N TRP A 83 3.56 -0.31 8.41
CA TRP A 83 2.34 0.47 8.58
C TRP A 83 2.64 1.98 8.76
N SER A 84 3.61 2.32 9.61
CA SER A 84 3.94 3.72 9.93
C SER A 84 4.48 4.51 8.73
N MET A 85 5.19 3.85 7.81
CA MET A 85 5.81 4.51 6.66
C MET A 85 4.98 4.38 5.36
N TYR A 86 4.12 3.37 5.28
CA TYR A 86 3.49 2.95 4.03
C TYR A 86 2.66 4.06 3.39
N LYS A 87 1.85 4.76 4.19
CA LYS A 87 0.99 5.85 3.71
C LYS A 87 1.79 7.00 3.11
N ASP A 88 2.81 7.46 3.82
CA ASP A 88 3.64 8.60 3.37
C ASP A 88 4.44 8.24 2.11
N GLU A 89 4.98 7.02 2.07
CA GLU A 89 5.70 6.53 0.89
C GLU A 89 4.78 6.36 -0.32
N PHE A 90 3.58 5.82 -0.10
CA PHE A 90 2.57 5.70 -1.15
C PHE A 90 2.19 7.07 -1.72
N ILE A 91 1.90 8.05 -0.86
CA ILE A 91 1.56 9.42 -1.30
C ILE A 91 2.71 10.02 -2.11
N SER A 92 3.95 9.86 -1.64
CA SER A 92 5.14 10.35 -2.33
C SER A 92 5.28 9.75 -3.72
N LEU A 93 5.20 8.42 -3.84
CA LEU A 93 5.33 7.71 -5.12
C LEU A 93 4.16 8.00 -6.05
N ALA A 94 2.92 7.99 -5.55
CA ALA A 94 1.73 8.30 -6.35
C ALA A 94 1.82 9.72 -6.93
N ASN A 95 2.29 10.70 -6.16
CA ASN A 95 2.54 12.05 -6.64
C ASN A 95 3.69 12.08 -7.68
N ARG A 96 4.81 11.40 -7.41
CA ARG A 96 5.98 11.33 -8.33
C ARG A 96 5.57 10.79 -9.70
N TYR A 97 4.73 9.76 -9.73
CA TYR A 97 4.29 9.09 -10.94
C TYR A 97 2.92 9.54 -11.46
N LYS A 98 2.39 10.64 -10.91
CA LYS A 98 1.14 11.28 -11.33
C LYS A 98 -0.07 10.34 -11.35
N ILE A 99 -0.14 9.45 -10.37
CA ILE A 99 -1.26 8.51 -10.21
C ILE A 99 -2.32 9.19 -9.35
N PRO A 100 -3.52 9.44 -9.88
CA PRO A 100 -4.62 9.97 -9.08
C PRO A 100 -5.00 8.98 -7.98
N PHE A 101 -5.24 9.46 -6.77
CA PHE A 101 -5.65 8.61 -5.67
C PHE A 101 -6.57 9.32 -4.67
N VAL A 102 -7.25 8.52 -3.85
CA VAL A 102 -7.96 8.99 -2.65
C VAL A 102 -7.60 8.11 -1.48
N ILE A 103 -7.56 8.72 -0.30
CA ILE A 103 -7.35 8.02 0.97
C ILE A 103 -8.72 7.85 1.63
N ILE A 104 -9.05 6.60 1.95
CA ILE A 104 -10.32 6.21 2.55
C ILE A 104 -10.05 5.71 3.96
N ASP A 105 -10.68 6.36 4.94
CA ASP A 105 -10.67 5.86 6.31
C ASP A 105 -11.45 4.55 6.42
N ALA A 106 -10.70 3.48 6.64
CA ALA A 106 -11.17 2.10 6.77
C ALA A 106 -10.98 1.54 8.19
N ASN A 107 -10.91 2.41 9.20
CA ASN A 107 -10.81 2.03 10.62
C ASN A 107 -12.07 1.35 11.18
N GLU A 108 -13.18 1.39 10.45
CA GLU A 108 -14.43 0.79 10.88
C GLU A 108 -14.36 -0.75 10.85
N ASN A 109 -14.89 -1.39 11.90
CA ASN A 109 -14.98 -2.85 12.00
C ASN A 109 -16.08 -3.47 11.11
N ASN A 110 -16.70 -2.69 10.23
CA ASN A 110 -17.76 -3.14 9.33
C ASN A 110 -17.29 -3.02 7.87
N GLU A 111 -17.08 -4.17 7.22
CA GLU A 111 -16.63 -4.27 5.83
C GLU A 111 -17.64 -3.64 4.84
N GLU A 112 -18.95 -3.72 5.10
CA GLU A 112 -20.00 -3.13 4.26
C GLU A 112 -19.95 -1.61 4.26
N LYS A 113 -19.69 -0.99 5.42
CA LYS A 113 -19.55 0.48 5.51
C LYS A 113 -18.30 0.98 4.78
N VAL A 114 -17.20 0.25 4.88
CA VAL A 114 -15.98 0.57 4.12
C VAL A 114 -16.25 0.43 2.62
N LEU A 115 -16.97 -0.62 2.21
CA LEU A 115 -17.39 -0.80 0.81
C LEU A 115 -18.27 0.37 0.34
N GLU A 116 -19.25 0.81 1.13
CA GLU A 116 -20.09 1.97 0.81
C GLU A 116 -19.26 3.24 0.58
N LYS A 117 -18.28 3.52 1.47
CA LYS A 117 -17.35 4.65 1.28
C LYS A 117 -16.57 4.52 -0.02
N VAL A 118 -16.05 3.33 -0.33
CA VAL A 118 -15.31 3.07 -1.58
C VAL A 118 -16.18 3.31 -2.80
N ILE A 119 -17.41 2.79 -2.81
CA ILE A 119 -18.37 2.99 -3.91
C ILE A 119 -18.64 4.48 -4.10
N ASN A 120 -18.90 5.21 -3.01
CA ASN A 120 -19.15 6.65 -3.07
C ASN A 120 -17.98 7.44 -3.66
N GLU A 121 -16.73 7.07 -3.35
CA GLU A 121 -15.56 7.70 -3.98
C GLU A 121 -15.43 7.33 -5.46
N ILE A 122 -15.68 6.07 -5.83
CA ILE A 122 -15.65 5.63 -7.24
C ILE A 122 -16.69 6.39 -8.08
N GLU A 123 -17.92 6.58 -7.59
CA GLU A 123 -18.95 7.30 -8.34
C GLU A 123 -18.58 8.78 -8.55
N LYS A 124 -18.01 9.46 -7.54
CA LYS A 124 -17.49 10.85 -7.70
C LYS A 124 -16.41 10.95 -8.78
N ILE A 125 -15.59 9.91 -8.91
CA ILE A 125 -14.52 9.85 -9.90
C ILE A 125 -15.10 9.61 -11.29
N LYS A 126 -16.05 8.68 -11.40
CA LYS A 126 -16.72 8.37 -12.66
C LYS A 126 -17.37 9.61 -13.28
N ASP A 127 -18.03 10.44 -12.47
CA ASP A 127 -18.63 11.71 -12.92
C ASP A 127 -17.59 12.77 -13.36
N LYS A 128 -16.32 12.60 -12.99
CA LYS A 128 -15.21 13.51 -13.37
C LYS A 128 -14.56 13.10 -14.70
N TYR A 129 -14.71 11.85 -15.12
CA TYR A 129 -14.08 11.29 -16.32
C TYR A 129 -15.09 10.92 -17.44
N LEU A 130 -16.38 11.16 -17.22
CA LEU A 130 -17.46 11.15 -18.22
C LEU A 130 -17.90 12.59 -18.53
#